data_AF-A0A0B8P0V5-F1
#
_entry.id   AF-A0A0B8P0V5-F1
#
_cell.length_a   1.000
_cell.length_b   1.000
_cell.length_c   1.000
_cell.angle_alpha   90.00
_cell.angle_beta   90.00
_cell.angle_gamma   90.00
#
_symmetry.space_group_name_H-M   'P 1'
#
loop_
_entity.id
_entity.type
_entity.pdbx_description
1 polymer ?
#
loop_
_entity_poly.entity_id
_entity_poly.type
_entity_poly.pdbx_seq_one_letter_code
_entity_poly.pdbx_strand_id
1 'polypeptide(L)'
;MCGWEGQGIQAGALGYDEEYTDIPAIAILVNNAGENKATLDYTSDTGILNAKGHLRIKLVPEHGPEYEEQNHNGTFEDVRAGELKFYAKMKKAKHHYPAGQHIVRSTFTVTCE
;
A
#
# COMPACT_ATOMS: atom_id res chain seq x y z
N MET A 1 -14.63 17.20 -1.16
CA MET A 1 -13.79 16.47 -2.14
C MET A 1 -13.02 15.45 -1.36
N CYS A 2 -13.00 14.21 -1.83
CA CYS A 2 -12.25 13.15 -1.18
C CYS A 2 -11.59 12.26 -2.24
N GLY A 3 -10.32 11.92 -2.04
CA GLY A 3 -9.50 11.20 -3.01
C GLY A 3 -8.01 11.50 -2.87
N TRP A 4 -7.24 11.18 -3.90
CA TRP A 4 -5.79 11.33 -3.89
C TRP A 4 -5.34 12.71 -4.36
N GLU A 5 -4.36 13.30 -3.68
CA GLU A 5 -3.62 14.44 -4.22
C GLU A 5 -2.66 13.97 -5.32
N GLY A 6 -2.93 14.37 -6.57
CA GLY A 6 -2.21 13.86 -7.74
C GLY A 6 -0.72 14.18 -7.79
N GLN A 7 -0.24 15.19 -7.04
CA GLN A 7 1.18 15.57 -6.99
C GLN A 7 1.97 14.89 -5.85
N GLY A 8 1.29 14.15 -4.96
CA GLY A 8 1.90 13.55 -3.76
C GLY A 8 2.30 12.07 -3.88
N ILE A 9 2.21 11.46 -5.07
CA ILE A 9 2.44 10.01 -5.25
C ILE A 9 3.92 9.73 -5.52
N GLN A 10 4.54 8.89 -4.67
CA GLN A 10 5.94 8.45 -4.81
C GLN A 10 6.04 6.92 -4.71
N ALA A 11 6.91 6.32 -5.52
CA ALA A 11 7.16 4.88 -5.48
C ALA A 11 8.13 4.50 -4.36
N GLY A 12 7.88 3.37 -3.71
CA GLY A 12 8.75 2.78 -2.69
C GLY A 12 9.63 1.66 -3.21
N ALA A 13 10.37 1.03 -2.31
CA ALA A 13 11.16 -0.17 -2.60
C ALA A 13 10.50 -1.43 -2.02
N LEU A 14 10.48 -2.50 -2.84
CA LEU A 14 9.92 -3.80 -2.45
C LEU A 14 10.89 -4.56 -1.54
N GLY A 15 10.39 -4.96 -0.36
CA GLY A 15 11.10 -5.83 0.57
C GLY A 15 11.04 -7.31 0.21
N TYR A 16 11.96 -8.10 0.74
CA TYR A 16 12.05 -9.55 0.55
C TYR A 16 12.39 -10.22 1.88
N ASP A 17 12.24 -11.55 1.96
CA ASP A 17 12.58 -12.32 3.17
C ASP A 17 11.82 -11.87 4.42
N GLU A 18 10.55 -11.52 4.25
CA GLU A 18 9.67 -11.03 5.33
C GLU A 18 10.09 -9.70 5.97
N GLU A 19 11.11 -9.04 5.42
CA GLU A 19 11.57 -7.72 5.81
C GLU A 19 11.02 -6.63 4.87
N TYR A 20 10.61 -5.50 5.46
CA TYR A 20 10.31 -4.29 4.70
C TYR A 20 11.58 -3.51 4.42
N THR A 21 11.55 -2.70 3.36
CA THR A 21 12.58 -1.67 3.18
C THR A 21 12.21 -0.42 3.96
N ASP A 22 13.21 0.42 4.26
CA ASP A 22 12.99 1.74 4.87
C ASP A 22 12.41 2.78 3.89
N ILE A 23 12.12 2.39 2.64
CA ILE A 23 11.66 3.29 1.57
C ILE A 23 10.20 2.94 1.20
N PRO A 24 9.19 3.53 1.85
CA PRO A 24 7.79 3.30 1.51
C PRO A 24 7.39 3.97 0.20
N ALA A 25 6.31 3.47 -0.40
CA ALA A 25 5.53 4.26 -1.35
C ALA A 25 4.69 5.29 -0.57
N ILE A 26 4.53 6.49 -1.12
CA ILE A 26 3.82 7.58 -0.47
C ILE A 26 2.64 8.00 -1.34
N ALA A 27 1.50 8.27 -0.72
CA ALA A 27 0.41 9.01 -1.35
C ALA A 27 -0.29 9.89 -0.30
N ILE A 28 -0.86 11.01 -0.74
CA ILE A 28 -1.56 11.93 0.15
C ILE A 28 -3.06 11.77 -0.09
N LEU A 29 -3.77 11.31 0.96
CA LEU A 29 -5.22 11.21 0.97
C LEU A 29 -5.79 12.56 1.41
N VAL A 30 -6.62 13.17 0.56
CA VAL A 30 -7.36 14.39 0.87
C VAL A 30 -8.79 14.01 1.17
N ASN A 31 -9.33 14.43 2.30
CA ASN A 31 -10.75 14.32 2.61
C ASN A 31 -11.27 15.62 3.22
N ASN A 32 -12.15 16.31 2.50
CA ASN A 32 -12.84 17.52 2.97
C ASN A 32 -14.29 17.24 3.41
N ALA A 33 -14.69 15.97 3.54
CA ALA A 33 -15.93 15.59 4.21
C ALA A 33 -15.74 15.70 5.73
N GLY A 34 -16.79 16.11 6.46
CA GLY A 34 -16.70 16.51 7.87
C GLY A 34 -16.25 15.42 8.84
N GLU A 35 -16.30 14.15 8.42
CA GLU A 35 -15.66 13.03 9.09
C GLU A 35 -14.35 12.74 8.34
N ASN A 36 -13.20 13.07 8.93
CA ASN A 36 -11.87 12.99 8.29
C ASN A 36 -11.39 11.54 8.05
N LYS A 37 -12.25 10.63 7.63
CA LYS A 37 -11.98 9.20 7.48
C LYS A 37 -12.44 8.70 6.11
N ALA A 38 -11.75 7.68 5.60
CA ALA A 38 -12.08 7.02 4.35
C ALA A 38 -11.81 5.52 4.46
N THR A 39 -12.55 4.75 3.67
CA THR A 39 -12.27 3.34 3.44
C THR A 39 -11.45 3.20 2.16
N LEU A 40 -10.33 2.49 2.26
CA LEU A 40 -9.41 2.23 1.15
C LEU A 40 -9.45 0.75 0.78
N ASP A 41 -10.25 0.43 -0.24
CA ASP A 41 -10.23 -0.89 -0.86
C ASP A 41 -9.08 -0.98 -1.86
N TYR A 42 -8.32 -2.07 -1.84
CA TYR A 42 -7.18 -2.19 -2.74
C TYR A 42 -6.96 -3.58 -3.31
N THR A 43 -6.36 -3.56 -4.50
CA THR A 43 -5.88 -4.73 -5.21
C THR A 43 -4.45 -4.48 -5.63
N SER A 44 -3.60 -5.50 -5.52
CA SER A 44 -2.20 -5.41 -5.92
C SER A 44 -1.85 -6.47 -6.94
N ASP A 45 -1.15 -6.05 -7.99
CA ASP A 45 -0.47 -6.91 -8.93
C ASP A 45 1.04 -6.83 -8.71
N THR A 46 1.72 -7.96 -8.80
CA THR A 46 3.18 -8.04 -8.64
C THR A 46 3.91 -8.17 -9.97
N GLY A 47 3.20 -8.54 -11.04
CA GLY A 47 3.83 -8.98 -12.29
C GLY A 47 4.67 -10.26 -12.16
N ILE A 48 4.70 -10.89 -10.97
CA ILE A 48 5.46 -12.11 -10.70
C ILE A 48 4.53 -13.32 -10.77
N LEU A 49 4.88 -14.29 -11.61
CA LEU A 49 4.16 -15.56 -11.69
C LEU A 49 4.16 -16.26 -10.32
N ASN A 50 3.01 -16.72 -9.85
CA ASN A 50 2.84 -17.45 -8.58
C ASN A 50 3.25 -16.69 -7.30
N ALA A 51 3.34 -15.36 -7.35
CA ALA A 51 3.57 -14.52 -6.17
C ALA A 51 2.29 -14.21 -5.36
N LYS A 52 1.12 -14.56 -5.90
CA LYS A 52 -0.18 -14.37 -5.23
C LYS A 52 -0.17 -15.17 -3.92
N GLY A 53 -0.16 -14.46 -2.79
CA GLY A 53 -0.08 -15.03 -1.43
C GLY A 53 1.26 -14.77 -0.71
N HIS A 54 2.32 -14.41 -1.42
CA HIS A 54 3.60 -14.01 -0.84
C HIS A 54 3.71 -12.51 -0.58
N LEU A 55 2.94 -11.70 -1.32
CA LEU A 55 2.90 -10.25 -1.11
C LEU A 55 2.20 -9.93 0.22
N ARG A 56 2.80 -9.02 0.99
CA ARG A 56 2.21 -8.37 2.15
C ARG A 56 2.29 -6.86 1.99
N ILE A 57 1.19 -6.18 2.29
CA ILE A 57 1.07 -4.72 2.25
C ILE A 57 0.82 -4.21 3.66
N LYS A 58 1.55 -3.18 4.05
CA LYS A 58 1.37 -2.48 5.33
C LYS A 58 1.11 -1.01 5.07
N LEU A 59 0.16 -0.44 5.80
CA LEU A 59 -0.19 0.98 5.75
C LEU A 59 0.17 1.63 7.09
N VAL A 60 0.94 2.71 7.02
CA VAL A 60 1.25 3.57 8.16
C VAL A 60 0.81 4.99 7.80
N PRO A 61 -0.27 5.52 8.40
CA PRO A 61 -0.64 6.92 8.21
C PRO A 61 0.31 7.83 8.99
N GLU A 62 0.50 9.07 8.53
CA GLU A 62 1.18 10.13 9.30
C GLU A 62 0.46 10.43 10.62
N HIS A 63 -0.87 10.32 10.61
CA HIS A 63 -1.74 10.57 11.74
C HIS A 63 -2.68 9.39 12.00
N GLY A 64 -2.56 8.76 13.16
CA GLY A 64 -3.42 7.66 13.57
C GLY A 64 -2.64 6.39 13.88
N PRO A 65 -3.36 5.27 14.10
CA PRO A 65 -2.74 3.98 14.34
C PRO A 65 -2.13 3.40 13.06
N GLU A 66 -1.11 2.58 13.23
CA GLU A 66 -0.66 1.67 12.19
C GLU A 66 -1.74 0.60 11.93
N TYR A 67 -1.89 0.20 10.67
CA TYR A 67 -2.82 -0.86 10.26
C TYR A 67 -2.13 -2.21 10.23
N GLU A 68 -2.89 -3.27 10.52
CA GLU A 68 -2.41 -4.65 10.38
C GLU A 68 -1.97 -4.95 8.94
N GLU A 69 -0.97 -5.83 8.81
CA GLU A 69 -0.51 -6.28 7.51
C GLU A 69 -1.62 -7.02 6.76
N GLN A 70 -1.82 -6.64 5.50
CA GLN A 70 -2.82 -7.22 4.63
C GLN A 70 -2.18 -8.04 3.50
N ASN A 71 -2.97 -8.88 2.83
CA ASN A 71 -2.52 -9.69 1.70
C ASN A 71 -2.41 -8.85 0.41
N HIS A 72 -2.37 -9.49 -0.76
CA HIS A 72 -2.33 -8.77 -2.05
C HIS A 72 -3.61 -7.96 -2.36
N ASN A 73 -4.73 -8.30 -1.73
CA ASN A 73 -5.97 -7.52 -1.76
C ASN A 73 -6.48 -7.37 -0.33
N GLY A 74 -7.16 -6.27 -0.04
CA GLY A 74 -7.71 -6.00 1.26
C GLY A 74 -8.41 -4.65 1.34
N THR A 75 -8.81 -4.29 2.54
CA THR A 75 -9.51 -3.05 2.86
C THR A 75 -8.87 -2.45 4.11
N PHE A 76 -8.56 -1.15 4.07
CA PHE A 76 -8.21 -0.38 5.26
C PHE A 76 -9.38 0.53 5.59
N GLU A 77 -10.00 0.34 6.75
CA GLU A 77 -11.14 1.13 7.21
C GLU A 77 -10.69 2.33 8.05
N ASP A 78 -11.55 3.34 8.19
CA ASP A 78 -11.31 4.50 9.05
C ASP A 78 -9.99 5.27 8.78
N VAL A 79 -9.47 5.24 7.55
CA VAL A 79 -8.18 5.85 7.18
C VAL A 79 -8.29 7.36 7.17
N ARG A 80 -7.47 8.00 8.00
CA ARG A 80 -7.45 9.46 8.10
C ARG A 80 -6.76 10.10 6.90
N ALA A 81 -7.27 11.26 6.48
CA ALA A 81 -6.60 12.10 5.50
C ALA A 81 -5.20 12.55 6.00
N GLY A 82 -4.30 12.79 5.06
CA GLY A 82 -2.89 13.10 5.31
C GLY A 82 -1.94 12.25 4.45
N GLU A 83 -0.65 12.32 4.77
CA GLU A 83 0.36 11.47 4.13
C GLU A 83 0.19 10.02 4.59
N LEU A 84 0.14 9.09 3.61
CA LEU A 84 0.05 7.66 3.84
C LEU A 84 1.31 6.97 3.31
N LYS A 85 1.93 6.14 4.15
CA LYS A 85 3.11 5.34 3.79
C LYS A 85 2.70 3.88 3.60
N PHE A 86 2.93 3.38 2.40
CA PHE A 86 2.64 2.01 2.00
C PHE A 86 3.93 1.23 1.86
N TYR A 87 4.05 0.15 2.62
CA TYR A 87 5.18 -0.77 2.54
C TYR A 87 4.73 -2.07 1.89
N ALA A 88 5.58 -2.63 1.04
CA ALA A 88 5.34 -3.91 0.39
C ALA A 88 6.52 -4.84 0.65
N LYS A 89 6.24 -6.12 0.96
CA LYS A 89 7.26 -7.16 1.08
C LYS A 89 6.81 -8.48 0.47
N MET A 90 7.79 -9.27 0.06
CA MET A 90 7.63 -10.64 -0.39
C MET A 90 8.08 -11.62 0.69
N LYS A 91 7.27 -12.64 0.98
CA LYS A 91 7.60 -13.68 1.99
C LYS A 91 8.86 -14.51 1.76
N LYS A 92 9.44 -14.46 0.56
CA LYS A 92 10.58 -15.29 0.18
C LYS A 92 11.68 -14.43 -0.39
N ALA A 93 12.89 -14.98 -0.39
CA ALA A 93 14.06 -14.31 -0.92
C ALA A 93 13.90 -13.91 -2.38
N LYS A 94 14.59 -12.83 -2.76
CA LYS A 94 14.57 -12.32 -4.13
C LYS A 94 14.92 -13.39 -5.18
N HIS A 95 15.88 -14.27 -4.88
CA HIS A 95 16.34 -15.34 -5.77
C HIS A 95 15.33 -16.49 -5.93
N HIS A 96 14.25 -16.53 -5.14
CA HIS A 96 13.15 -17.48 -5.31
C HIS A 96 12.27 -17.14 -6.52
N TYR A 97 12.26 -15.88 -6.95
CA TYR A 97 11.44 -15.40 -8.05
C TYR A 97 12.23 -15.38 -9.37
N PRO A 98 11.55 -15.49 -10.53
CA PRO A 98 12.21 -15.41 -11.83
C PRO A 98 13.08 -14.15 -11.97
N ALA A 99 14.19 -14.24 -12.70
CA ALA A 99 15.02 -13.07 -12.98
C ALA A 99 14.24 -12.03 -13.80
N GLY A 100 14.30 -10.76 -13.41
CA GLY A 100 13.59 -9.68 -14.09
C GLY A 100 13.37 -8.46 -13.19
N GLN A 101 12.86 -7.38 -13.79
CA GLN A 101 12.30 -6.27 -13.02
C GLN A 101 10.87 -6.61 -12.63
N HIS A 102 10.62 -6.62 -11.32
CA HIS A 102 9.30 -6.87 -10.76
C HIS A 102 8.77 -5.58 -10.15
N ILE A 103 7.58 -5.17 -10.58
CA ILE A 103 6.93 -3.96 -10.08
C ILE A 103 5.65 -4.39 -9.41
N VAL A 104 5.53 -4.09 -8.12
CA VAL A 104 4.24 -4.19 -7.43
C VAL A 104 3.45 -2.91 -7.69
N ARG A 105 2.26 -3.07 -8.25
CA ARG A 105 1.30 -1.98 -8.45
C ARG A 105 0.09 -2.26 -7.59
N SER A 106 -0.20 -1.35 -6.67
CA SER A 106 -1.41 -1.38 -5.85
C SER A 106 -2.35 -0.28 -6.33
N THR A 107 -3.61 -0.62 -6.57
CA THR A 107 -4.67 0.32 -6.92
C THR A 107 -5.61 0.44 -5.74
N PHE A 108 -5.74 1.65 -5.20
CA PHE A 108 -6.59 1.97 -4.07
C PHE A 108 -7.83 2.73 -4.54
N THR A 109 -9.00 2.20 -4.23
CA THR A 109 -10.29 2.86 -4.39
C THR A 109 -10.65 3.53 -3.09
N VAL A 110 -10.92 4.84 -3.13
CA VAL A 110 -11.24 5.64 -1.96
C VAL A 110 -12.76 5.79 -1.86
N THR A 111 -13.34 5.33 -0.77
CA THR A 111 -14.74 5.58 -0.40
C THR A 111 -14.75 6.46 0.83
N CYS A 112 -15.49 7.56 0.79
CA CYS A 112 -15.48 8.56 1.86
C CYS A 112 -16.86 8.66 2.46
N GLU A 113 -16.90 8.72 3.78
CA GLU A 113 -18.11 8.75 4.60
C GLU A 113 -18.29 10.14 5.22
#